data_AF-A0A3C0EJ99-F1
#
_entry.id   AF-A0A3C0EJ99-F1
#
_cell.length_a   1.000
_cell.length_b   1.000
_cell.length_c   1.000
_cell.angle_alpha   90.00
_cell.angle_beta   90.00
_cell.angle_gamma   90.00
#
_symmetry.space_group_name_H-M   'P 1'
#
loop_
_entity.id
_entity.type
_entity.pdbx_description
1 polymer ?
#
loop_
_entity_poly.entity_id
_entity_poly.type
_entity_poly.pdbx_seq_one_letter_code
_entity_poly.pdbx_strand_id
1 'polypeptide(L)'
;MMQYQPTDDGGRIAQADTKFGRYRIIWDAENNITEMMHEPRHPQQSSGMSHIIHGAAGLAKAKLGIDRASDGVIEHRTQICKTCPKSIFKDAQLRKCSACGCGLIDKKLVVASEKCPLGKWDAVTDKPSA
;
A
#
# COMPACT_ATOMS: atom_id res chain seq x y z
N MET A 1 -1.51 -12.21 -17.19
CA MET A 1 -1.07 -12.55 -18.56
C MET A 1 -0.87 -11.24 -19.30
N MET A 2 0.28 -11.06 -19.97
CA MET A 2 0.64 -9.80 -20.63
C MET A 2 0.27 -9.88 -22.11
N GLN A 3 -0.44 -8.87 -22.61
CA GLN A 3 -0.87 -8.78 -24.01
C GLN A 3 -0.07 -7.69 -24.72
N TYR A 4 0.31 -7.96 -25.96
CA TYR A 4 1.04 -7.02 -26.81
C TYR A 4 0.21 -6.71 -28.06
N GLN A 5 0.14 -5.44 -28.44
CA GLN A 5 -0.54 -4.99 -29.65
C GLN A 5 0.37 -4.01 -30.39
N PRO A 6 0.59 -4.19 -31.70
CA PRO A 6 1.29 -3.19 -32.52
C PRO A 6 0.43 -1.93 -32.68
N THR A 7 1.08 -0.78 -32.89
CA THR A 7 0.41 0.49 -33.22
C THR A 7 0.64 0.87 -34.69
N ASP A 8 -0.24 1.70 -35.24
CA ASP A 8 -0.22 2.07 -36.66
C ASP A 8 1.03 2.86 -37.08
N ASP A 9 1.72 3.49 -36.12
CA ASP A 9 2.98 4.21 -36.29
C ASP A 9 4.23 3.32 -36.17
N GLY A 10 4.08 2.00 -36.09
CA GLY A 10 5.18 1.04 -35.98
C GLY A 10 5.68 0.82 -34.55
N GLY A 11 5.03 1.43 -33.56
CA GLY A 11 5.26 1.17 -32.15
C GLY A 11 4.55 -0.08 -31.63
N ARG A 12 4.49 -0.20 -30.30
CA ARG A 12 3.78 -1.30 -29.62
C ARG A 12 3.22 -0.86 -28.29
N ILE A 13 2.16 -1.54 -27.87
CA ILE A 13 1.52 -1.38 -26.57
C ILE A 13 1.64 -2.72 -25.85
N ALA A 14 2.02 -2.67 -24.57
CA ALA A 14 1.89 -3.81 -23.68
C ALA A 14 0.89 -3.49 -22.58
N GLN A 15 -0.01 -4.42 -22.35
CA GLN A 15 -1.00 -4.34 -21.29
C GLN A 15 -0.87 -5.56 -20.39
N ALA A 16 -0.86 -5.31 -19.08
CA ALA A 16 -0.85 -6.36 -18.08
C ALA A 16 -1.88 -6.05 -17.01
N ASP A 17 -2.81 -6.99 -16.82
CA ASP A 17 -3.68 -6.97 -15.66
C ASP A 17 -3.07 -7.87 -14.57
N THR A 18 -2.81 -7.27 -13.42
CA THR A 18 -2.16 -7.92 -12.28
C THR A 18 -3.00 -7.73 -11.03
N LYS A 19 -2.67 -8.46 -9.96
CA LYS A 19 -3.31 -8.25 -8.65
C LYS A 19 -3.14 -6.82 -8.10
N PHE A 20 -2.16 -6.06 -8.58
CA PHE A 20 -1.85 -4.70 -8.11
C PHE A 20 -2.51 -3.60 -8.93
N GLY A 21 -3.10 -3.92 -10.08
CA GLY A 21 -3.57 -2.91 -11.02
C GLY A 21 -3.38 -3.33 -12.46
N ARG A 22 -3.92 -2.49 -13.34
CA ARG A 22 -3.72 -2.57 -14.78
C ARG A 22 -2.57 -1.65 -15.17
N TYR A 23 -1.65 -2.20 -15.93
CA TYR A 23 -0.51 -1.48 -16.47
C TYR A 23 -0.67 -1.40 -17.98
N ARG A 24 -0.40 -0.21 -18.54
CA ARG A 24 -0.31 0.03 -19.97
C ARG A 24 0.97 0.79 -20.26
N ILE A 25 1.79 0.26 -21.14
CA ILE A 25 3.03 0.90 -21.59
C ILE A 25 2.98 0.99 -23.10
N ILE A 26 3.32 2.16 -23.63
CA ILE A 26 3.38 2.45 -25.07
C ILE A 26 4.81 2.76 -25.46
N TRP A 27 5.27 2.12 -26.52
CA TRP A 27 6.55 2.38 -27.16
C TRP A 27 6.33 2.94 -28.56
N ASP A 28 7.20 3.86 -28.99
CA ASP A 28 7.28 4.29 -30.39
C ASP A 28 8.02 3.26 -31.28
N ALA A 29 8.15 3.58 -32.57
CA ALA A 29 8.87 2.76 -33.54
C ALA A 29 10.37 2.61 -33.24
N GLU A 30 10.95 3.52 -32.47
CA GLU A 30 12.36 3.51 -32.06
C GLU A 30 12.57 2.76 -30.73
N ASN A 31 11.52 2.17 -30.16
CA ASN A 31 11.48 1.50 -28.86
C ASN A 31 11.66 2.43 -27.64
N ASN A 32 11.40 3.73 -27.76
CA ASN A 32 11.33 4.60 -26.59
C ASN A 32 9.94 4.51 -25.95
N ILE A 33 9.89 4.55 -24.61
CA ILE A 33 8.63 4.62 -23.88
C ILE A 33 8.08 6.03 -24.00
N THR A 34 6.93 6.18 -24.65
CA THR A 34 6.25 7.46 -24.81
C THR A 34 5.21 7.68 -23.72
N GLU A 35 4.58 6.60 -23.23
CA GLU A 35 3.54 6.69 -22.21
C GLU A 35 3.56 5.45 -21.30
N MET A 36 3.45 5.70 -19.99
CA MET A 36 3.28 4.65 -18.98
C MET A 36 2.11 5.02 -18.07
N MET A 37 1.04 4.23 -18.15
CA MET A 37 -0.13 4.36 -17.30
C MET A 37 -0.25 3.20 -16.33
N HIS A 38 -0.55 3.54 -15.08
CA HIS A 38 -0.90 2.59 -14.04
C HIS A 38 -2.26 2.97 -13.48
N GLU A 39 -3.25 2.11 -13.71
CA GLU A 39 -4.55 2.19 -13.06
C GLU A 39 -4.54 1.23 -11.87
N PRO A 40 -4.36 1.73 -10.64
CA PRO A 40 -4.42 0.87 -9.47
C PRO A 40 -5.80 0.24 -9.42
N ARG A 41 -5.86 -1.08 -9.18
CA ARG A 41 -7.13 -1.70 -8.82
C ARG A 41 -7.54 -1.08 -7.49
N HIS A 42 -8.46 -0.11 -7.54
CA HIS A 42 -9.15 0.33 -6.34
C HIS A 42 -9.70 -0.94 -5.67
N PRO A 43 -9.41 -1.19 -4.39
CA PRO A 43 -10.09 -2.27 -3.68
C PRO A 43 -11.57 -2.00 -3.87
N GLN A 44 -12.28 -2.95 -4.48
CA GLN A 44 -13.74 -2.93 -4.54
C GLN A 44 -14.20 -2.50 -3.15
N GLN A 45 -14.71 -1.28 -3.07
CA GLN A 45 -15.46 -0.84 -1.92
C GLN A 45 -16.64 -1.80 -1.91
N SER A 46 -16.59 -2.80 -1.03
CA SER A 46 -17.75 -3.58 -0.69
C SER A 46 -18.80 -2.58 -0.23
N SER A 47 -19.76 -2.35 -1.11
CA SER A 47 -21.03 -1.70 -0.82
C SER A 47 -21.65 -2.42 0.37
N GLY A 48 -21.52 -1.81 1.55
CA GLY A 48 -21.87 -2.46 2.79
C GLY A 48 -21.51 -1.57 3.96
N MET A 49 -22.23 -0.46 4.08
CA MET A 49 -22.63 0.17 5.34
C MET A 49 -21.68 -0.09 6.54
N SER A 50 -20.59 0.68 6.64
CA SER A 50 -19.91 0.89 7.92
C SER A 50 -18.93 2.06 7.85
N HIS A 51 -19.45 3.25 8.08
CA HIS A 51 -18.73 4.22 8.89
C HIS A 51 -18.66 3.69 10.33
N ILE A 52 -17.85 2.67 10.59
CA ILE A 52 -17.53 2.28 11.97
C ILE A 52 -16.12 2.77 12.26
N ILE A 53 -16.11 4.00 12.74
CA ILE A 53 -15.22 4.54 13.77
C ILE A 53 -14.28 3.45 14.31
N HIS A 54 -13.02 3.43 13.86
CA HIS A 54 -11.93 2.64 14.47
C HIS A 54 -11.48 3.25 15.81
N GLY A 55 -12.43 3.70 16.61
CA GLY A 55 -12.25 4.10 18.01
C GLY A 55 -12.49 2.88 18.91
N ALA A 56 -11.70 2.78 19.99
CA ALA A 56 -11.74 1.75 21.03
C ALA A 56 -11.47 0.27 20.62
N ALA A 57 -12.04 -0.26 19.54
CA ALA A 57 -11.88 -1.67 19.16
C ALA A 57 -10.45 -2.04 18.70
N GLY A 58 -9.79 -1.14 17.96
CA GLY A 58 -8.38 -1.29 17.58
C GLY A 58 -7.42 -1.23 18.78
N LEU A 59 -7.82 -0.53 19.85
CA LEU A 59 -7.04 -0.44 21.09
C LEU A 59 -7.09 -1.73 21.91
N ALA A 60 -8.19 -2.50 21.84
CA ALA A 60 -8.37 -3.76 22.57
C ALA A 60 -7.56 -4.91 21.94
N LYS A 61 -7.56 -5.05 20.61
CA LYS A 61 -6.77 -6.09 19.92
C LYS A 61 -5.27 -5.92 20.13
N ALA A 62 -4.77 -4.68 20.09
CA ALA A 62 -3.38 -4.35 20.36
C ALA A 62 -2.97 -4.64 21.83
N LYS A 63 -3.91 -4.62 22.78
CA LYS A 63 -3.63 -4.87 24.21
C LYS A 63 -3.54 -6.37 24.56
N LEU A 64 -4.09 -7.25 23.71
CA LEU A 64 -4.10 -8.70 23.92
C LEU A 64 -3.01 -9.46 23.13
N GLY A 65 -2.25 -8.78 22.27
CA GLY A 65 -1.18 -9.42 21.48
C GLY A 65 -1.66 -10.39 20.39
N ILE A 66 -2.97 -10.50 20.17
CA ILE A 66 -3.62 -11.50 19.29
C ILE A 66 -3.41 -11.20 17.78
N ASP A 67 -2.76 -10.09 17.44
CA ASP A 67 -2.67 -9.63 16.05
C ASP A 67 -1.39 -8.83 15.82
N ARG A 68 -0.28 -9.22 16.47
CA ARG A 68 1.00 -8.53 16.30
C ARG A 68 1.67 -9.02 15.01
N ALA A 69 2.06 -8.08 14.15
CA ALA A 69 2.92 -8.37 13.00
C ALA A 69 4.32 -8.81 13.44
N SER A 70 5.00 -9.63 12.65
CA SER A 70 6.40 -9.98 12.92
C SER A 70 7.30 -8.74 12.93
N ASP A 71 8.41 -8.78 13.68
CA ASP A 71 9.29 -7.61 13.82
C ASP A 71 9.88 -7.16 12.47
N GLY A 72 10.16 -8.10 11.55
CA GLY A 72 10.57 -7.77 10.18
C GLY A 72 9.49 -7.03 9.38
N VAL A 73 8.20 -7.38 9.56
CA VAL A 73 7.10 -6.64 8.93
C VAL A 73 6.96 -5.24 9.55
N ILE A 74 7.11 -5.13 10.87
CA ILE A 74 7.05 -3.84 11.57
C ILE A 74 8.18 -2.92 11.10
N GLU A 75 9.40 -3.44 11.01
CA GLU A 75 10.56 -2.70 10.52
C GLU A 75 10.36 -2.27 9.07
N HIS A 76 9.89 -3.16 8.20
CA HIS A 76 9.64 -2.83 6.80
C HIS A 76 8.60 -1.72 6.66
N ARG A 77 7.45 -1.84 7.34
CA ARG A 77 6.41 -0.80 7.37
C ARG A 77 6.94 0.52 7.93
N THR A 78 7.82 0.45 8.94
CA THR A 78 8.50 1.60 9.54
C THR A 78 9.36 2.34 8.52
N GLN A 79 10.17 1.63 7.73
CA GLN A 79 11.01 2.24 6.70
C GLN A 79 10.18 2.94 5.61
N ILE A 80 9.05 2.33 5.22
CA ILE A 80 8.11 2.95 4.27
C ILE A 80 7.53 4.25 4.83
N CYS A 81 7.13 4.26 6.10
CA CYS A 81 6.62 5.48 6.74
C CYS A 81 7.70 6.56 6.90
N LYS A 82 8.96 6.19 7.19
CA LYS A 82 10.08 7.15 7.31
C LYS A 82 10.36 7.89 6.00
N THR A 83 10.11 7.26 4.86
CA THR A 83 10.36 7.83 3.54
C THR A 83 9.11 8.40 2.87
N CYS A 84 7.94 8.32 3.53
CA CYS A 84 6.68 8.74 2.95
C CYS A 84 6.54 10.28 2.95
N PRO A 85 6.18 10.93 1.83
CA PRO A 85 6.01 12.39 1.77
C PRO A 85 4.79 12.90 2.58
N LYS A 86 3.91 12.00 3.02
CA LYS A 86 2.76 12.32 3.88
C LYS A 86 3.09 12.25 5.37
N SER A 87 4.31 11.85 5.72
CA SER A 87 4.80 11.75 7.08
C SER A 87 5.18 13.12 7.63
N ILE A 88 4.67 13.45 8.82
CA ILE A 88 4.94 14.70 9.52
C ILE A 88 5.95 14.40 10.63
N PHE A 89 7.15 14.93 10.48
CA PHE A 89 8.24 14.80 11.44
C PHE A 89 8.33 16.05 12.33
N LYS A 90 8.70 15.87 13.59
CA LYS A 90 9.12 16.94 14.50
C LYS A 90 10.34 16.43 15.26
N ASP A 91 11.39 17.24 15.33
CA ASP A 91 12.62 16.90 16.05
C ASP A 91 13.22 15.55 15.57
N ALA A 92 13.24 15.34 14.25
CA ALA A 92 13.64 14.08 13.58
C ALA A 92 12.83 12.82 13.95
N GLN A 93 11.71 12.97 14.69
CA GLN A 93 10.80 11.87 15.02
C GLN A 93 9.50 11.98 14.24
N LEU A 94 8.98 10.87 13.70
CA LEU A 94 7.68 10.85 13.06
C LEU A 94 6.60 11.08 14.11
N ARG A 95 5.92 12.24 14.04
CA ARG A 95 4.82 12.56 14.94
C ARG A 95 3.54 11.86 14.52
N LYS A 96 3.22 11.96 13.23
CA LYS A 96 2.03 11.37 12.63
C LYS A 96 2.16 11.37 11.11
N CYS A 97 1.46 10.49 10.43
CA CYS A 97 1.24 10.62 9.00
C CYS A 97 -0.09 11.32 8.72
N SER A 98 -0.09 12.26 7.78
CA SER A 98 -1.27 13.04 7.39
C SER A 98 -2.38 12.19 6.74
N ALA A 99 -2.06 10.97 6.29
CA ALA A 99 -3.04 10.07 5.68
C ALA A 99 -3.58 8.99 6.64
N CYS A 100 -2.74 8.36 7.47
CA CYS A 100 -3.18 7.33 8.43
C CYS A 100 -3.40 7.86 9.86
N GLY A 101 -2.91 9.06 10.18
CA GLY A 101 -2.83 9.59 11.55
C GLY A 101 -1.76 8.92 12.43
N CYS A 102 -1.12 7.86 11.95
CA CYS A 102 -0.24 6.99 12.73
C CYS A 102 1.15 7.59 12.98
N GLY A 103 1.65 7.53 14.21
CA GLY A 103 3.05 7.78 14.58
C GLY A 103 4.00 6.59 14.30
N LEU A 104 5.32 6.79 14.36
CA LEU A 104 6.31 5.72 14.11
C LEU A 104 6.22 4.55 15.10
N ILE A 105 5.63 4.81 16.28
CA ILE A 105 5.47 3.86 17.38
C ILE A 105 3.95 3.65 17.62
N ASP A 106 3.14 3.82 16.59
CA ASP A 106 1.69 3.64 16.75
C ASP A 106 1.28 2.18 16.58
N LYS A 107 0.19 1.85 17.28
CA LYS A 107 -0.41 0.51 17.31
C LYS A 107 -0.73 -0.03 15.92
N LYS A 108 -0.84 0.83 14.91
CA LYS A 108 -1.20 0.46 13.55
C LYS A 108 -0.09 -0.28 12.80
N LEU A 109 1.18 0.09 12.99
CA LEU A 109 2.29 -0.60 12.30
C LEU A 109 2.52 -2.00 12.88
N VAL A 110 2.27 -2.15 14.18
CA VAL A 110 2.43 -3.41 14.92
C VAL A 110 1.26 -4.37 14.76
N VAL A 111 0.12 -3.94 14.20
CA VAL A 111 -1.04 -4.81 14.00
C VAL A 111 -0.98 -5.46 12.62
N ALA A 112 -1.01 -6.79 12.56
CA ALA A 112 -0.88 -7.54 11.32
C ALA A 112 -2.03 -7.25 10.36
N SER A 113 -3.27 -7.19 10.87
CA SER A 113 -4.47 -6.89 10.09
C SER A 113 -4.60 -5.45 9.57
N GLU A 114 -3.74 -4.53 10.01
CA GLU A 114 -3.80 -3.12 9.60
C GLU A 114 -3.12 -2.92 8.25
N LYS A 115 -3.50 -1.84 7.55
CA LYS A 115 -2.91 -1.46 6.26
C LYS A 115 -2.76 0.04 6.11
N CYS A 116 -1.87 0.45 5.20
CA CYS A 116 -1.74 1.84 4.83
C CYS A 116 -2.98 2.29 4.03
N PRO A 117 -3.66 3.39 4.39
CA PRO A 117 -4.76 3.92 3.60
C PRO A 117 -4.32 4.41 2.21
N LEU A 118 -3.02 4.65 2.01
CA LEU A 118 -2.44 5.02 0.72
C LEU A 118 -1.92 3.80 -0.07
N GLY A 119 -2.13 2.57 0.41
CA GLY A 119 -1.67 1.36 -0.26
C GLY A 119 -0.15 1.18 -0.28
N LYS A 120 0.60 1.87 0.60
CA LYS A 120 2.07 1.75 0.66
C LYS A 120 2.56 0.48 1.35
N TRP A 121 1.71 -0.16 2.15
CA TRP A 121 1.94 -1.45 2.80
C TRP A 121 0.59 -2.07 3.16
N ASP A 122 0.54 -3.40 3.19
CA ASP A 122 -0.68 -4.18 3.36
C ASP A 122 -0.77 -4.90 4.71
N ALA A 123 -1.97 -5.37 5.00
CA ALA A 123 -2.22 -6.30 6.09
C ALA A 123 -1.50 -7.63 5.80
N VAL A 124 -0.88 -8.20 6.83
CA VAL A 124 -0.18 -9.48 6.74
C VAL A 124 -0.90 -10.52 7.58
N THR A 125 -0.83 -11.79 7.16
CA THR A 125 -1.31 -12.93 7.94
C THR A 125 -0.20 -13.59 8.76
N ASP A 126 1.05 -13.11 8.62
CA ASP A 126 2.22 -13.66 9.30
C ASP A 126 2.16 -13.39 10.80
N LYS A 127 1.89 -14.46 11.55
CA LYS A 127 2.17 -14.51 12.99
C LYS A 127 3.68 -14.67 13.18
N PRO A 128 4.31 -14.04 14.18
CA PRO A 128 5.69 -14.33 14.50
C PRO A 128 5.83 -15.82 14.81
N SER A 129 6.69 -16.52 14.07
CA SER A 129 7.14 -17.87 14.43
C SER A 129 7.77 -17.78 15.81
N ALA A 130 7.21 -18.52 16.76
CA ALA A 130 7.67 -18.60 18.14
C ALA A 130 9.08 -19.17 18.26
#